data_AF-A0A924AN79-F1
#
_entry.id   AF-A0A924AN79-F1
#
_cell.length_a   1.000
_cell.length_b   1.000
_cell.length_c   1.000
_cell.angle_alpha   90.00
_cell.angle_beta   90.00
_cell.angle_gamma   90.00
#
_symmetry.space_group_name_H-M   'P 1'
#
loop_
_entity.id
_entity.type
_entity.pdbx_description
1 polymer ?
#
loop_
_entity_poly.entity_id
_entity_poly.type
_entity_poly.pdbx_seq_one_letter_code
_entity_poly.pdbx_strand_id
1 'polypeptide(L)' 'MINKIALSVADALADVKDGATVLIGGFGTAGNPIELIDGLI' A
#
# COMPACT_ATOMS: atom_id res chain seq x y z
N MET A 1 -6.83 -17.44 -4.65
CA MET A 1 -7.01 -16.00 -4.36
C MET A 1 -6.16 -15.68 -3.14
N ILE A 2 -5.33 -14.64 -3.18
CA ILE A 2 -4.52 -14.22 -2.02
C ILE A 2 -5.42 -13.50 -1.01
N ASN A 3 -5.23 -13.78 0.28
CA ASN A 3 -5.85 -13.01 1.35
C ASN A 3 -5.17 -11.63 1.43
N LYS A 4 -5.94 -10.55 1.26
CA LYS A 4 -5.46 -9.16 1.32
C LYS A 4 -5.94 -8.42 2.57
N ILE A 5 -6.46 -9.14 3.57
CA ILE A 5 -6.92 -8.55 4.83
C ILE A 5 -5.76 -8.54 5.82
N ALA A 6 -5.40 -7.34 6.30
CA ALA A 6 -4.43 -7.10 7.36
C ALA A 6 -5.10 -6.35 8.52
N LEU A 7 -4.55 -6.48 9.73
CA LEU A 7 -5.10 -5.84 10.93
C LEU A 7 -4.74 -4.35 11.04
N SER A 8 -3.68 -3.91 10.35
CA SER A 8 -3.24 -2.52 10.28
C SER A 8 -2.50 -2.23 8.97
N VAL A 9 -2.28 -0.94 8.67
CA VAL A 9 -1.46 -0.49 7.53
C VAL A 9 0.00 -0.93 7.70
N ALA A 10 0.53 -0.87 8.92
CA ALA A 10 1.90 -1.32 9.22
C ALA A 10 2.06 -2.82 8.93
N ASP A 11 1.09 -3.65 9.32
CA ASP A 11 1.11 -5.09 9.01
C ASP A 11 1.04 -5.35 7.49
N ALA A 12 0.26 -4.55 6.77
CA ALA A 12 0.12 -4.67 5.32
C ALA A 12 1.40 -4.29 4.55
N LEU A 13 2.24 -3.43 5.13
CA LEU A 13 3.46 -2.89 4.51
C LEU A 13 4.76 -3.48 5.10
N ALA A 14 4.67 -4.40 6.08
CA ALA A 14 5.83 -4.90 6.84
C ALA A 14 6.95 -5.52 6.00
N ASP A 15 6.63 -6.04 4.81
CA ASP A 15 7.60 -6.67 3.90
C ASP A 15 8.19 -5.71 2.85
N VAL A 16 7.72 -4.45 2.80
CA VAL A 16 8.27 -3.42 1.91
C VAL A 16 9.62 -2.96 2.46
N LYS A 17 10.63 -2.91 1.59
CA LYS A 17 12.01 -2.58 1.97
C LYS A 17 12.47 -1.30 1.25
N ASP A 18 13.47 -0.65 1.81
CA ASP A 18 14.13 0.48 1.18
C ASP A 18 14.59 0.14 -0.25
N GLY A 19 14.36 1.06 -1.18
CA GLY A 19 14.68 0.89 -2.59
C GLY A 19 13.69 0.01 -3.37
N ALA A 20 12.58 -0.43 -2.77
CA ALA A 20 11.53 -1.15 -3.50
C ALA A 20 10.83 -0.27 -4.55
N THR A 21 10.54 -0.86 -5.70
CA THR A 21 9.62 -0.27 -6.69
C THR A 21 8.19 -0.66 -6.34
N VAL A 22 7.36 0.32 -6.00
CA VAL A 22 5.94 0.11 -5.65
C VAL A 22 5.04 0.59 -6.79
N LEU A 23 4.10 -0.24 -7.21
CA LEU A 23 3.11 0.10 -8.23
C LEU A 23 1.83 0.61 -7.54
N ILE A 24 1.44 1.84 -7.84
CA ILE A 24 0.26 2.48 -7.26
C ILE A 24 -0.84 2.59 -8.32
N GLY A 25 -2.01 2.06 -8.01
CA GLY A 25 -3.20 2.19 -8.85
C GLY A 25 -3.94 3.51 -8.61
N GLY A 26 -4.69 3.96 -9.62
CA GLY A 26 -5.51 5.18 -9.54
C GLY A 26 -5.67 5.87 -10.90
N PHE A 27 -6.66 6.77 -11.00
CA PHE A 27 -6.83 7.69 -12.14
C PHE A 27 -7.14 9.09 -11.62
N GLY A 28 -6.16 9.99 -11.68
CA GLY A 28 -6.25 11.29 -11.02
C GLY A 28 -6.39 11.13 -9.51
N THR A 29 -7.57 11.46 -8.96
CA THR A 29 -7.92 11.23 -7.54
C THR A 29 -8.77 9.99 -7.31
N ALA A 30 -9.28 9.35 -8.37
CA ALA A 30 -10.19 8.23 -8.25
C ALA A 30 -9.43 6.92 -8.01
N GLY A 31 -9.84 6.19 -6.96
CA GLY A 31 -9.29 4.85 -6.66
C GLY A 31 -7.88 4.86 -6.06
N ASN A 32 -7.40 6.00 -5.57
CA ASN A 32 -6.08 6.09 -4.94
C ASN A 32 -6.11 5.41 -3.55
N PRO A 33 -5.15 4.52 -3.24
CA PRO A 33 -5.04 3.88 -1.93
C PRO A 33 -4.31 4.80 -0.94
N ILE A 34 -4.94 5.91 -0.57
CA ILE A 34 -4.30 7.02 0.18
C ILE A 34 -3.69 6.53 1.51
N GLU A 35 -4.42 5.72 2.27
CA GLU A 35 -3.96 5.23 3.57
C GLU A 35 -2.69 4.36 3.47
N LEU A 36 -2.54 3.63 2.35
CA LEU A 36 -1.33 2.83 2.10
C LEU A 36 -0.17 3.69 1.59
N ILE A 37 -0.45 4.78 0.86
CA ILE A 37 0.58 5.74 0.43
C ILE A 37 1.13 6.48 1.64
N ASP A 38 0.24 6.94 2.53
CA ASP A 38 0.63 7.63 3.76
C ASP A 38 1.44 6.71 4.68
N GLY A 39 1.15 5.41 4.69
CA GLY A 39 1.91 4.42 5.48
C GLY A 39 3.32 4.11 4.95
N LEU A 40 3.71 4.60 3.77
CA LEU A 40 5.07 4.49 3.24
C LEU A 40 5.99 5.66 3.68
N ILE A 41 5.45 6.63 4.44
CA ILE A 41 6.14 7.83 4.95
C ILE A 41 6.35 7.69 6.46
#